data_AF-A0A4Y9NEZ8-F1
#
_entry.id   AF-A0A4Y9NEZ8-F1
#
_cell.length_a   1.000
_cell.length_b   1.000
_cell.length_c   1.000
_cell.angle_alpha   90.00
_cell.angle_beta   90.00
_cell.angle_gamma   90.00
#
_symmetry.space_group_name_H-M   'P 1'
#
loop_
_entity.id
_entity.type
_entity.pdbx_description
1 polymer ?
#
loop_
_entity_poly.entity_id
_entity_poly.type
_entity_poly.pdbx_seq_one_letter_code
_entity_poly.pdbx_strand_id
1 'polypeptide(L)'
;MRLGNGQVLLRGSALVDVVRALVTAQQVTTRRDGIAPNQRWLWLQEQLTAEASAIPAASPPGNEEVPQIRQSASWSPQLINTEEAAAMLACTARNVRHLCQRGVLESGRTVGGRLLLDRLEVEAEVHRRAEARRIKESA
;
A
#
# COMPACT_ATOMS: atom_id res chain seq x y z
N MET A 1 -25.25 -9.59 -1.20
CA MET A 1 -23.84 -9.99 -1.16
C MET A 1 -23.63 -10.97 0.01
N ARG A 2 -23.01 -12.12 -0.24
CA ARG A 2 -22.64 -13.11 0.81
C ARG A 2 -21.15 -12.99 1.11
N LEU A 3 -20.77 -12.79 2.36
CA LEU A 3 -19.39 -12.73 2.82
C LEU A 3 -19.19 -13.86 3.85
N GLY A 4 -18.62 -14.98 3.42
CA GLY A 4 -18.52 -16.19 4.24
C GLY A 4 -19.89 -16.75 4.61
N ASN A 5 -20.13 -16.97 5.91
CA ASN A 5 -21.39 -17.51 6.45
C ASN A 5 -22.46 -16.43 6.72
N GLY A 6 -22.14 -15.15 6.48
CA GLY A 6 -23.02 -14.01 6.77
C GLY A 6 -23.56 -13.35 5.51
N GLN A 7 -24.76 -12.76 5.62
CA GLN A 7 -25.29 -11.81 4.63
C GLN A 7 -24.99 -10.39 5.10
N VAL A 8 -24.26 -9.62 4.28
CA VAL A 8 -24.05 -8.20 4.51
C VAL A 8 -25.07 -7.45 3.64
N LEU A 9 -26.05 -6.84 4.30
CA LEU A 9 -27.08 -5.98 3.70
C LEU A 9 -26.60 -4.52 3.76
N LEU A 10 -25.52 -4.21 3.06
CA LEU A 10 -25.08 -2.84 2.86
C LEU A 10 -25.41 -2.44 1.42
N ARG A 11 -26.04 -1.27 1.25
CA ARG A 11 -26.40 -0.70 -0.06
C ARG A 11 -26.12 0.80 -0.07
N GLY A 12 -25.84 1.33 -1.25
CA GLY A 12 -25.63 2.77 -1.46
C GLY A 12 -24.45 3.32 -0.66
N SER A 13 -24.61 4.52 -0.10
CA SER A 13 -23.58 5.24 0.66
C SER A 13 -23.06 4.47 1.88
N ALA A 14 -23.91 3.68 2.54
CA ALA A 14 -23.51 2.88 3.70
C ALA A 14 -22.42 1.86 3.37
N LEU A 15 -22.38 1.34 2.12
CA LEU A 15 -21.30 0.46 1.68
C LEU A 15 -19.98 1.22 1.51
N VAL A 16 -20.05 2.44 0.97
CA VAL A 16 -18.90 3.34 0.79
C VAL A 16 -18.30 3.73 2.13
N ASP A 17 -19.14 4.06 3.12
CA ASP A 17 -18.69 4.43 4.46
C ASP A 17 -18.01 3.26 5.18
N VAL A 18 -18.53 2.05 5.02
CA VAL A 18 -17.93 0.84 5.60
C VAL A 18 -16.57 0.54 4.96
N VAL A 19 -16.45 0.64 3.63
CA VAL A 19 -15.15 0.50 2.94
C VAL A 19 -14.16 1.55 3.47
N ARG A 20 -14.59 2.80 3.61
CA ARG A 20 -13.75 3.89 4.14
C ARG A 20 -13.30 3.62 5.58
N ALA A 21 -14.21 3.16 6.44
CA ALA A 21 -13.91 2.82 7.82
C ALA A 21 -12.89 1.68 7.92
N LEU A 22 -13.04 0.62 7.10
CA LEU A 22 -12.10 -0.50 7.05
C LEU A 22 -10.71 -0.07 6.59
N VAL A 23 -10.62 0.71 5.51
CA VAL A 23 -9.34 1.24 5.01
C VAL A 23 -8.65 2.08 6.09
N THR A 24 -9.41 2.96 6.75
CA THR A 24 -8.88 3.83 7.81
C THR A 24 -8.39 3.02 9.01
N ALA A 25 -9.18 2.05 9.47
CA ALA A 25 -8.82 1.19 10.59
C ALA A 25 -7.53 0.40 10.32
N GLN A 26 -7.38 -0.13 9.10
CA GLN A 26 -6.18 -0.83 8.66
C GLN A 26 -4.96 0.10 8.60
N GLN A 27 -5.10 1.30 8.04
CA GLN A 27 -4.00 2.26 7.96
C GLN A 27 -3.53 2.68 9.36
N VAL A 28 -4.46 2.93 10.28
CA VAL A 28 -4.15 3.29 11.67
C VAL A 28 -3.45 2.15 12.38
N THR A 29 -3.97 0.92 12.32
CA THR A 29 -3.33 -0.25 12.96
C THR A 29 -1.98 -0.60 12.34
N THR A 30 -1.84 -0.49 11.02
CA THR A 30 -0.55 -0.74 10.36
C THR A 30 0.49 0.31 10.76
N ARG A 31 0.11 1.59 10.81
CA ARG A 31 1.03 2.69 11.18
C ARG A 31 1.38 2.69 12.67
N ARG A 32 0.40 2.41 13.53
CA ARG A 32 0.56 2.48 14.99
C ARG A 32 1.21 1.22 15.55
N ASP A 33 0.73 0.05 15.12
CA ASP A 33 1.05 -1.22 15.76
C ASP A 33 1.93 -2.12 14.87
N GLY A 34 2.19 -1.72 13.62
CA GLY A 34 2.99 -2.51 12.67
C GLY A 34 2.33 -3.82 12.25
N ILE A 35 1.06 -4.01 12.60
CA ILE A 35 0.31 -5.26 12.34
C ILE A 35 -0.14 -5.26 10.88
N ALA A 36 0.33 -6.25 10.13
CA ALA A 36 -0.15 -6.50 8.78
C ALA A 36 -1.57 -7.08 8.81
N PRO A 37 -2.45 -6.67 7.87
CA PRO A 37 -3.79 -7.24 7.76
C PRO A 37 -3.72 -8.73 7.43
N ASN A 38 -4.59 -9.52 8.04
CA ASN A 38 -4.71 -10.94 7.69
C ASN A 38 -5.40 -11.12 6.33
N GLN A 39 -5.26 -12.29 5.71
CA GLN A 39 -5.86 -12.57 4.38
C GLN A 39 -7.38 -12.40 4.36
N ARG A 40 -8.08 -12.71 5.46
CA ARG A 40 -9.55 -12.56 5.54
C ARG A 40 -9.97 -11.10 5.45
N TRP A 41 -9.19 -10.20 6.03
CA TRP A 41 -9.40 -8.76 5.96
C TRP A 41 -9.23 -8.23 4.55
N LEU A 42 -8.14 -8.61 3.88
CA LEU A 42 -7.86 -8.22 2.50
C LEU A 42 -8.96 -8.70 1.55
N TRP A 43 -9.38 -9.96 1.70
CA TRP A 43 -10.47 -10.53 0.91
C TRP A 43 -11.80 -9.79 1.13
N LEU A 44 -12.13 -9.47 2.38
CA LEU A 44 -13.33 -8.69 2.71
C LEU A 44 -13.29 -7.30 2.05
N GLN A 45 -12.16 -6.62 2.14
CA GLN A 45 -11.98 -5.29 1.54
C GLN A 45 -12.13 -5.32 0.02
N GLU A 46 -11.54 -6.32 -0.64
CA GLU A 46 -11.63 -6.49 -2.10
C GLU A 46 -13.08 -6.71 -2.54
N GLN A 47 -13.80 -7.61 -1.87
CA GLN A 47 -15.21 -7.89 -2.15
C GLN A 47 -16.09 -6.65 -1.98
N LEU A 48 -15.91 -5.90 -0.88
CA LEU A 48 -16.69 -4.69 -0.63
C LEU A 48 -16.35 -3.56 -1.62
N THR A 49 -15.08 -3.46 -2.03
CA THR A 49 -14.63 -2.43 -2.99
C THR A 49 -15.17 -2.71 -4.40
N ALA A 50 -15.18 -3.98 -4.82
CA ALA A 50 -15.77 -4.40 -6.09
C ALA A 50 -17.26 -4.05 -6.16
N GLU A 51 -17.99 -4.32 -5.08
CA GLU A 51 -19.42 -4.02 -4.97
C GLU A 51 -19.69 -2.50 -4.86
N ALA A 52 -18.86 -1.75 -4.14
CA ALA A 52 -18.97 -0.29 -4.07
C ALA A 52 -18.72 0.38 -5.44
N SER A 53 -17.80 -0.18 -6.24
CA SER A 53 -17.48 0.32 -7.58
C SER A 53 -18.60 0.05 -8.60
N ALA A 54 -19.45 -0.95 -8.35
CA ALA A 54 -20.60 -1.26 -9.19
C ALA A 54 -21.81 -0.36 -8.91
N ILE A 55 -21.79 0.45 -7.84
CA ILE A 55 -22.83 1.44 -7.54
C ILE A 55 -22.62 2.63 -8.48
N PRO A 56 -23.58 2.93 -9.39
CA PRO A 56 -23.50 4.12 -10.22
C PRO A 56 -23.37 5.34 -9.31
N ALA A 57 -22.42 6.23 -9.60
CA ALA A 57 -22.20 7.47 -8.85
C ALA A 57 -23.45 8.37 -8.95
N ALA A 58 -24.46 8.08 -8.14
CA ALA A 58 -25.59 8.96 -7.89
C ALA A 58 -25.04 10.10 -7.03
N SER A 59 -24.44 11.09 -7.70
CA SER A 59 -24.01 12.34 -7.07
C SER A 59 -25.24 13.12 -6.61
N PRO A 60 -25.22 13.70 -5.40
CA PRO A 60 -25.69 15.05 -5.18
C PRO A 60 -24.47 15.99 -5.17
N PRO A 61 -24.58 17.21 -5.74
CA PRO A 61 -23.51 18.19 -5.70
C PRO A 61 -23.49 18.81 -4.30
N GLY A 62 -22.43 18.57 -3.55
CA GLY A 62 -22.27 19.14 -2.22
C GLY A 62 -20.83 19.06 -1.78
N ASN A 63 -20.09 20.11 -2.11
CA ASN A 63 -18.79 20.51 -1.58
C ASN A 63 -18.25 19.68 -0.41
N GLU A 64 -17.54 18.62 -0.71
CA GLU A 64 -16.31 18.24 -0.01
C GLU A 64 -15.37 17.80 -1.11
N GLU A 65 -14.12 18.28 -1.10
CA GLU A 65 -13.07 17.79 -1.99
C GLU A 65 -13.04 16.27 -1.88
N VAL A 66 -13.68 15.59 -2.82
CA VAL A 66 -13.65 14.14 -2.92
C VAL A 66 -12.18 13.83 -3.11
N PRO A 67 -11.48 13.22 -2.14
CA PRO A 67 -10.20 12.63 -2.45
C PRO A 67 -10.57 11.57 -3.46
N GLN A 68 -10.21 11.80 -4.74
CA GLN A 68 -10.31 10.76 -5.74
C GLN A 68 -9.61 9.57 -5.10
N ILE A 69 -10.39 8.54 -4.77
CA ILE A 69 -9.87 7.24 -4.44
C ILE A 69 -9.23 6.82 -5.75
N ARG A 70 -7.97 7.24 -5.96
CA ARG A 70 -7.08 6.58 -6.88
C ARG A 70 -7.20 5.14 -6.41
N GLN A 71 -7.78 4.31 -7.26
CA GLN A 71 -7.64 2.88 -7.15
C GLN A 71 -6.14 2.65 -7.14
N SER A 72 -5.54 2.70 -5.95
CA SER A 72 -4.25 2.12 -5.71
C SER A 72 -4.50 0.69 -6.13
N ALA A 73 -3.97 0.35 -7.29
CA ALA A 73 -4.00 -0.99 -7.84
C ALA A 73 -3.79 -1.97 -6.68
N SER A 74 -4.38 -3.16 -6.75
CA SER A 74 -4.09 -4.25 -5.81
C SER A 74 -2.58 -4.35 -5.54
N TRP A 75 -2.11 -3.66 -4.51
CA TRP A 75 -0.72 -3.64 -4.08
C TRP A 75 -0.72 -4.65 -2.95
N SER A 76 -0.67 -5.92 -3.32
CA SER A 76 0.03 -6.86 -2.46
C SER A 76 1.41 -6.24 -2.27
N PRO A 77 1.79 -5.79 -1.06
CA PRO A 77 3.14 -5.29 -0.85
C PRO A 77 4.05 -6.48 -1.14
N GLN A 78 4.71 -6.46 -2.29
CA GLN A 78 5.69 -7.47 -2.64
C GLN A 78 6.89 -7.18 -1.74
N LEU A 79 6.87 -7.79 -0.56
CA LEU A 79 7.93 -7.63 0.41
C LEU A 79 9.15 -8.38 -0.09
N ILE A 80 10.24 -7.65 -0.23
CA ILE A 80 11.55 -8.20 -0.57
C ILE A 80 12.48 -8.10 0.63
N ASN A 81 13.42 -9.02 0.71
CA ASN A 81 14.44 -9.01 1.74
C ASN A 81 15.59 -8.05 1.40
N THR A 82 16.51 -7.85 2.36
CA THR A 82 17.65 -6.95 2.16
C THR A 82 18.62 -7.38 1.07
N GLU A 83 18.75 -8.68 0.77
CA GLU A 83 19.63 -9.17 -0.29
C GLU A 83 19.03 -8.88 -1.68
N GLU A 84 17.73 -9.10 -1.84
CA GLU A 84 16.99 -8.75 -3.05
C GLU A 84 17.04 -7.25 -3.31
N ALA A 85 16.78 -6.43 -2.28
CA ALA A 85 16.88 -4.97 -2.40
C ALA A 85 18.32 -4.51 -2.72
N ALA A 86 19.34 -5.18 -2.17
CA ALA A 86 20.74 -4.89 -2.43
C ALA A 86 21.10 -5.16 -3.90
N ALA A 87 20.63 -6.27 -4.45
CA ALA A 87 20.81 -6.61 -5.86
C ALA A 87 20.15 -5.56 -6.78
N MET A 88 18.92 -5.12 -6.46
CA MET A 88 18.20 -4.12 -7.25
C MET A 88 18.89 -2.75 -7.23
N LEU A 89 19.37 -2.32 -6.06
CA LEU A 89 20.06 -1.04 -5.88
C LEU A 89 21.54 -1.07 -6.28
N ALA A 90 22.04 -2.23 -6.75
CA ALA A 90 23.45 -2.49 -7.04
C ALA A 90 24.37 -2.05 -5.88
N CYS A 91 24.01 -2.44 -4.65
CA CYS A 91 24.75 -2.10 -3.43
C CYS A 91 24.83 -3.29 -2.47
N THR A 92 25.41 -3.08 -1.28
CA THR A 92 25.50 -4.13 -0.25
C THR A 92 24.28 -4.12 0.67
N ALA A 93 23.92 -5.27 1.25
CA ALA A 93 22.85 -5.35 2.27
C ALA A 93 23.10 -4.43 3.48
N ARG A 94 24.37 -4.18 3.83
CA ARG A 94 24.75 -3.18 4.85
C ARG A 94 24.34 -1.76 4.44
N ASN A 95 24.55 -1.39 3.18
CA ASN A 95 24.09 -0.11 2.65
C ASN A 95 22.57 -0.01 2.63
N VAL A 96 21.85 -1.08 2.27
CA VAL A 96 20.38 -1.09 2.33
C VAL A 96 19.89 -0.78 3.74
N ARG A 97 20.44 -1.43 4.77
CA ARG A 97 20.11 -1.13 6.17
C ARG A 97 20.40 0.33 6.53
N HIS A 98 21.52 0.87 6.06
CA HIS A 98 21.88 2.26 6.29
C HIS A 98 20.92 3.24 5.58
N LEU A 99 20.41 2.89 4.39
CA LEU A 99 19.38 3.68 3.69
C LEU A 99 18.07 3.70 4.48
N CYS A 100 17.65 2.58 5.06
CA CYS A 100 16.50 2.54 5.96
C CYS A 100 16.73 3.40 7.21
N GLN A 101 17.90 3.27 7.86
CA GLN A 101 18.23 4.07 9.05
C GLN A 101 18.25 5.58 8.79
N ARG A 102 18.59 5.99 7.55
CA ARG A 102 18.58 7.39 7.13
C ARG A 102 17.21 7.88 6.63
N GLY A 103 16.18 7.03 6.62
CA GLY A 103 14.85 7.36 6.12
C GLY A 103 14.76 7.51 4.60
N VAL A 104 15.74 6.99 3.84
CA VAL A 104 15.68 7.00 2.36
C VAL A 104 14.71 5.93 1.86
N LEU A 105 14.66 4.79 2.56
CA LEU A 105 13.70 3.71 2.36
C LEU A 105 12.85 3.63 3.63
N GLU A 106 11.64 4.15 3.57
CA GLU A 106 10.71 4.29 4.70
C GLU A 106 9.91 3.00 4.95
N SER A 107 9.79 2.12 3.95
CA SER A 107 9.03 0.87 4.09
C SER A 107 9.71 -0.21 4.93
N GLY A 108 10.95 0.03 5.37
CA GLY A 108 11.77 -0.95 6.09
C GLY A 108 11.15 -1.40 7.41
N ARG A 109 10.72 -2.66 7.49
CA ARG A 109 10.15 -3.26 8.71
C ARG A 109 10.74 -4.63 9.02
N THR A 110 10.89 -4.94 10.30
CA THR A 110 11.42 -6.25 10.72
C THR A 110 10.29 -7.24 10.99
N VAL A 111 10.31 -8.38 10.30
CA VAL A 111 9.35 -9.49 10.46
C VAL A 111 10.14 -10.78 10.67
N GLY A 112 9.93 -11.46 11.80
CA GLY A 112 10.67 -12.70 12.10
C GLY A 112 12.19 -12.53 12.13
N GLY A 113 12.69 -11.38 12.58
CA GLY A 113 14.13 -11.07 12.61
C GLY A 113 14.75 -10.69 11.25
N ARG A 114 13.95 -10.65 10.18
CA ARG A 114 14.39 -10.24 8.84
C ARG A 114 13.86 -8.86 8.50
N LEU A 115 14.72 -7.99 7.98
CA LEU A 115 14.31 -6.70 7.44
C LEU A 115 13.69 -6.92 6.05
N LEU A 116 12.44 -6.52 5.91
CA LEU A 116 11.66 -6.58 4.68
C LEU A 116 11.35 -5.15 4.22
N LEU A 117 11.37 -4.95 2.91
CA LEU A 117 11.10 -3.69 2.25
C LEU A 117 10.01 -3.85 1.20
N ASP A 118 9.27 -2.79 0.94
CA ASP A 118 8.36 -2.75 -0.20
C ASP A 118 9.17 -2.68 -1.51
N ARG A 119 8.99 -3.67 -2.37
CA ARG A 119 9.66 -3.73 -3.67
C ARG A 119 9.42 -2.46 -4.50
N LEU A 120 8.22 -1.89 -4.49
CA LEU A 120 7.89 -0.73 -5.31
C LEU A 120 8.65 0.52 -4.86
N GLU A 121 8.86 0.67 -3.56
CA GLU A 121 9.72 1.74 -3.03
C GLU A 121 11.17 1.57 -3.49
N VAL A 122 11.68 0.33 -3.45
CA VAL A 122 13.04 0.03 -3.92
C VAL A 122 13.19 0.28 -5.41
N GLU A 123 12.22 -0.11 -6.24
CA GLU A 123 12.20 0.18 -7.69
C GLU A 123 12.18 1.69 -7.96
N ALA A 124 11.34 2.45 -7.24
CA ALA A 124 11.30 3.90 -7.37
C ALA A 124 12.65 4.56 -7.05
N GLU A 125 13.35 4.09 -6.01
CA GLU A 125 14.67 4.58 -5.64
C GLU A 125 15.75 4.21 -6.68
N VAL A 126 15.65 3.03 -7.31
CA VAL A 126 16.52 2.65 -8.44
C VAL A 126 16.35 3.64 -9.60
N HIS A 127 15.10 3.93 -9.99
CA HIS A 127 14.80 4.88 -11.06
C HIS A 127 15.32 6.28 -10.75
N ARG A 128 15.07 6.78 -9.53
CA ARG A 128 15.56 8.09 -9.07
C ARG A 128 17.08 8.22 -9.19
N ARG A 129 17.84 7.18 -8.82
CA ARG A 129 19.31 7.16 -8.93
C ARG A 129 19.78 7.12 -10.38
N ALA A 130 19.10 6.37 -11.24
CA ALA A 130 19.43 6.31 -12.66
C ALA A 130 19.24 7.68 -13.33
N GLU A 131 18.14 8.38 -13.02
CA GLU A 131 17.88 9.74 -13.51
C GLU A 131 18.94 10.74 -13.03
N ALA A 132 19.29 10.71 -11.74
CA ALA A 132 20.33 11.58 -11.19
C ALA A 132 21.71 11.38 -11.87
N ARG A 133 22.04 10.14 -12.27
CA ARG A 133 23.28 9.84 -13.02
C ARG A 133 23.24 10.43 -14.43
N ARG A 134 22.12 10.26 -15.15
CA ARG A 134 21.96 10.81 -16.52
C ARG A 134 22.10 12.33 -16.56
N ILE A 135 21.52 13.03 -15.58
CA ILE A 135 21.62 14.49 -15.48
C ILE A 135 23.09 14.90 -15.28
N LYS A 136 23.84 14.17 -14.44
CA LYS A 136 25.25 14.45 -14.18
C LYS A 136 26.17 14.16 -15.38
N GLU A 137 25.82 13.21 -16.23
CA GLU A 137 26.58 12.88 -17.46
C GLU A 137 26.29 13.84 -18.62
N SER A 138 25.20 14.62 -18.55
CA SER A 138 24.79 15.59 -19.56
C SER A 138 25.20 17.04 -19.25
N ALA A 139 25.85 17.25 -18.10
CA ALA A 139 26.31 18.55 -17.59
C ALA A 139 27.85 18.61 -17.59
#